data_AF-A0A970GAM4-F1
#
_entry.id   AF-A0A970GAM4-F1
#
_cell.length_a   1.000
_cell.length_b   1.000
_cell.length_c   1.000
_cell.angle_alpha   90.00
_cell.angle_beta   90.00
_cell.angle_gamma   90.00
#
_symmetry.space_group_name_H-M   'P 1'
#
loop_
_entity.id
_entity.type
_entity.pdbx_description
1 polymer ?
#
loop_
_entity_poly.entity_id
_entity_poly.type
_entity_poly.pdbx_seq_one_letter_code
_entity_poly.pdbx_strand_id
1 'polypeptide(L)'
;MVRKKIGWLILMVLLVLMVNGCQFNWEQLTKRTNVDNDQLIRVEIVFTDDKTLIGYVKELAINPDSKVYVGGSSSNYLYDAKGNIVGVFNYQRVLYMTILPAEEGQ
;
A
#
# COMPACT_ATOMS: atom_id res chain seq x y z
N MET A 1 46.51 -31.73 -19.95
CA MET A 1 46.58 -30.87 -18.74
C MET A 1 45.51 -29.77 -18.68
N VAL A 2 45.13 -29.14 -19.80
CA VAL A 2 44.19 -27.99 -19.84
C VAL A 2 42.76 -28.34 -19.38
N ARG A 3 42.23 -29.52 -19.73
CA ARG A 3 40.90 -30.00 -19.29
C ARG A 3 40.75 -30.11 -17.75
N LYS A 4 41.81 -30.54 -17.05
CA LYS A 4 41.83 -30.59 -15.58
C LYS A 4 41.88 -29.19 -14.94
N LYS A 5 42.57 -28.24 -15.60
CA LYS A 5 42.62 -26.84 -15.14
C LYS A 5 41.28 -26.12 -15.30
N ILE A 6 40.55 -26.38 -16.39
CA ILE A 6 39.19 -25.83 -16.61
C ILE A 6 38.21 -26.35 -15.57
N GLY A 7 38.24 -27.65 -15.26
CA GLY A 7 37.39 -28.23 -14.21
C GLY A 7 37.63 -27.60 -12.84
N TRP A 8 38.90 -27.32 -12.52
CA TRP A 8 39.27 -26.67 -11.25
C TRP A 8 38.85 -25.20 -11.22
N LEU A 9 38.92 -24.50 -12.35
CA LEU A 9 38.48 -23.11 -12.48
C LEU A 9 36.96 -22.98 -12.31
N ILE A 10 36.18 -23.91 -12.90
CA ILE A 10 34.72 -23.96 -12.72
C ILE A 10 34.35 -24.28 -11.27
N LEU A 11 35.05 -25.22 -10.64
CA LEU A 11 34.86 -25.55 -9.22
C LEU A 11 35.13 -24.34 -8.31
N MET A 12 36.18 -23.57 -8.61
CA MET A 12 36.55 -22.38 -7.85
C MET A 12 35.50 -21.26 -8.00
N VAL A 13 34.96 -21.06 -9.20
CA VAL A 13 33.88 -20.09 -9.47
C VAL A 13 32.58 -20.48 -8.73
N LEU A 14 32.23 -21.77 -8.71
CA LEU A 14 31.08 -22.28 -7.95
C LEU A 14 31.22 -22.07 -6.44
N LEU A 15 32.44 -22.24 -5.91
CA LEU A 15 32.73 -22.00 -4.49
C LEU A 15 32.57 -20.52 -4.14
N VAL A 16 33.02 -19.59 -4.99
CA VAL A 16 32.86 -18.13 -4.80
C VAL A 16 31.38 -17.71 -4.80
N LEU A 17 30.55 -18.35 -5.63
CA LEU A 17 29.10 -18.08 -5.65
C LEU A 17 28.39 -18.55 -4.37
N MET A 18 28.90 -19.58 -3.68
CA MET A 18 28.33 -20.04 -2.41
C MET A 18 28.71 -19.16 -1.21
N VAL A 19 29.84 -18.45 -1.25
CA VAL A 19 30.25 -17.54 -0.16
C VAL A 19 29.58 -16.17 -0.25
N ASN A 20 29.13 -15.78 -1.45
CA ASN A 20 28.24 -14.64 -1.60
C ASN A 20 26.84 -15.10 -1.19
N GLY A 21 26.55 -14.97 0.10
CA GLY A 21 25.22 -15.18 0.64
C GLY A 21 24.23 -14.26 -0.04
N CYS A 22 23.64 -14.72 -1.14
CA CYS A 22 22.40 -14.19 -1.64
C CYS A 22 21.42 -14.28 -0.48
N GLN A 23 21.17 -13.14 0.16
CA GLN A 23 20.01 -12.92 1.04
C GLN A 23 18.76 -12.94 0.16
N PHE A 24 18.52 -14.08 -0.48
CA PHE A 24 17.41 -14.28 -1.37
C PHE A 24 16.20 -14.50 -0.47
N ASN A 25 15.58 -13.38 -0.08
CA ASN A 25 14.37 -13.35 0.73
C ASN A 25 13.21 -13.95 -0.08
N TRP A 26 13.12 -15.28 -0.08
CA TRP A 26 12.04 -16.03 -0.71
C TRP A 26 10.67 -15.62 -0.15
N GLU A 27 10.63 -15.15 1.11
CA GLU A 27 9.45 -14.59 1.78
C GLU A 27 8.88 -13.34 1.10
N GLN A 28 9.67 -12.54 0.39
CA GLN A 28 9.16 -11.39 -0.37
C GLN A 28 8.51 -11.80 -1.69
N LEU A 29 8.87 -12.95 -2.25
CA LEU A 29 8.32 -13.45 -3.52
C LEU A 29 7.03 -14.25 -3.31
N THR A 30 6.83 -14.82 -2.12
CA THR A 30 5.63 -15.61 -1.77
C THR A 30 4.58 -14.81 -1.02
N LYS A 31 4.93 -13.67 -0.42
CA LYS A 31 3.93 -12.66 -0.06
C LYS A 31 3.38 -12.10 -1.36
N ARG A 32 2.28 -12.69 -1.86
CA ARG A 32 1.28 -11.87 -2.53
C ARG A 32 1.02 -10.74 -1.56
N THR A 33 1.45 -9.54 -1.93
CA THR A 33 0.89 -8.33 -1.38
C THR A 33 -0.58 -8.37 -1.78
N ASN A 34 -1.39 -9.09 -1.00
CA ASN A 34 -2.75 -8.68 -0.73
C ASN A 34 -2.60 -7.35 0.02
N VAL A 35 -2.14 -6.31 -0.68
CA VAL A 35 -2.66 -4.99 -0.41
C VAL A 35 -4.09 -5.17 -0.87
N ASP A 36 -4.94 -5.52 0.08
CA ASP A 36 -6.38 -5.49 -0.06
C ASP A 36 -6.73 -4.00 -0.22
N ASN A 37 -6.41 -3.46 -1.39
CA ASN A 37 -6.50 -2.06 -1.79
C ASN A 37 -7.94 -1.64 -2.10
N ASP A 38 -8.90 -2.47 -1.72
CA ASP A 38 -10.34 -2.24 -1.88
C ASP A 38 -11.08 -2.21 -0.54
N GLN A 39 -10.38 -2.21 0.60
CA GLN A 39 -11.04 -2.03 1.90
C GLN A 39 -11.57 -0.59 2.01
N LEU A 40 -12.88 -0.45 1.80
CA LEU A 40 -13.60 0.80 2.00
C LEU A 40 -13.70 1.11 3.50
N ILE A 41 -13.17 2.26 3.89
CA ILE A 41 -13.18 2.76 5.26
C ILE A 41 -14.36 3.71 5.41
N ARG A 42 -15.32 3.37 6.27
CA ARG A 42 -16.44 4.26 6.60
C ARG A 42 -15.94 5.40 7.47
N VAL A 43 -16.18 6.63 7.04
CA VAL A 43 -15.70 7.84 7.71
C VAL A 43 -16.79 8.90 7.80
N GLU A 44 -16.75 9.66 8.90
CA GLU A 44 -17.31 10.99 8.95
C GLU A 44 -16.21 11.99 8.62
N ILE A 45 -16.46 12.88 7.66
CA ILE A 45 -15.56 13.94 7.23
C ILE A 45 -16.11 15.26 7.73
N VAL A 46 -15.30 16.00 8.49
CA VAL A 46 -15.63 17.36 8.95
C VAL A 46 -14.81 18.37 8.17
N PHE A 47 -15.47 19.34 7.55
CA PHE A 47 -14.84 20.36 6.71
C PHE A 47 -14.63 21.69 7.45
N THR A 48 -13.77 22.54 6.89
CA THR A 48 -13.44 23.88 7.40
C THR A 48 -14.61 24.87 7.41
N ASP A 49 -15.70 24.55 6.71
CA ASP A 49 -16.95 25.32 6.70
C ASP A 49 -18.05 24.70 7.57
N ASP A 50 -17.66 23.93 8.60
CA ASP A 50 -18.53 23.24 9.57
C ASP A 50 -19.52 22.23 8.95
N LYS A 51 -19.34 21.89 7.66
CA LYS A 51 -20.13 20.85 7.01
C LYS A 51 -19.58 19.48 7.38
N THR A 52 -20.48 18.50 7.44
CA THR A 52 -20.15 17.10 7.67
C THR A 52 -20.66 16.22 6.54
N LEU A 53 -19.94 15.13 6.28
CA LEU A 53 -20.29 14.14 5.25
C LEU A 53 -19.93 12.74 5.75
N ILE A 54 -20.85 11.80 5.61
CA ILE A 54 -20.61 10.39 5.92
C ILE A 54 -20.53 9.61 4.61
N GLY A 55 -19.54 8.75 4.49
CA GLY A 55 -19.40 7.84 3.37
C GLY A 55 -18.17 6.96 3.50
N TYR A 56 -17.69 6.45 2.38
CA TYR A 56 -16.55 5.53 2.35
C TYR A 56 -15.38 6.11 1.57
N VAL A 57 -14.15 5.81 2.01
CA VAL A 57 -12.89 6.18 1.33
C VAL A 57 -12.01 4.94 1.19
N LYS A 58 -11.21 4.85 0.13
CA LYS A 58 -10.31 3.70 -0.11
C LYS A 58 -9.04 3.72 0.73
N GLU A 59 -8.51 4.91 0.99
CA GLU A 59 -7.30 5.08 1.76
C GLU A 59 -7.42 6.37 2.56
N LEU A 60 -7.13 6.29 3.85
CA LEU A 60 -6.75 7.46 4.64
C LEU A 60 -5.27 7.62 4.31
N ALA A 61 -4.85 8.73 3.69
CA ALA A 61 -3.52 8.96 3.10
C ALA A 61 -2.31 8.83 4.07
N ILE A 62 -2.50 8.24 5.24
CA ILE A 62 -1.51 7.79 6.20
C ILE A 62 -1.04 6.39 5.77
N ASN A 63 -0.17 6.33 4.77
CA ASN A 63 0.63 5.14 4.57
C ASN A 63 1.68 5.10 5.69
N PRO A 64 1.76 4.03 6.51
CA PRO A 64 2.69 3.96 7.65
C PRO A 64 4.17 4.04 7.24
N ASP A 65 4.49 3.75 5.98
CA ASP A 65 5.83 3.88 5.42
C ASP A 65 6.11 5.26 4.81
N SER A 66 5.08 6.11 4.62
CA SER A 66 5.24 7.44 4.03
C SER A 66 5.40 8.50 5.12
N LYS A 67 6.61 9.04 5.25
CA LYS A 67 6.90 10.04 6.31
C LYS A 67 6.20 11.38 6.10
N VAL A 68 5.85 11.76 4.87
CA VAL A 68 4.88 12.81 4.54
C VAL A 68 4.47 12.60 3.07
N TYR A 69 3.17 12.47 2.78
CA TYR A 69 2.67 12.48 1.40
C TYR A 69 2.25 13.91 1.03
N VAL A 70 3.14 14.66 0.38
CA VAL A 70 2.84 16.00 -0.16
C VAL A 70 2.91 15.91 -1.69
N GLY A 71 1.75 15.91 -2.37
CA GLY A 71 1.71 16.00 -3.84
C GLY A 71 0.65 15.18 -4.55
N GLY A 72 -0.49 14.89 -3.91
CA GLY A 72 -1.64 14.26 -4.57
C GLY A 72 -2.66 15.27 -5.11
N SER A 73 -3.56 14.80 -5.97
CA SER A 73 -4.79 15.54 -6.33
C SER A 73 -5.53 15.96 -5.06
N SER A 74 -5.89 17.24 -4.95
CA SER A 74 -6.73 17.72 -3.85
C SER A 74 -8.14 17.10 -3.90
N SER A 75 -8.58 16.66 -5.09
CA SER A 75 -9.86 15.99 -5.31
C SER A 75 -9.77 14.51 -4.93
N ASN A 76 -10.61 14.11 -3.98
CA ASN A 76 -10.68 12.77 -3.40
C ASN A 76 -12.09 12.21 -3.59
N TYR A 77 -12.21 10.92 -3.84
CA TYR A 77 -13.49 10.26 -4.12
C TYR A 77 -14.17 9.81 -2.83
N LEU A 78 -15.48 10.01 -2.79
CA LEU A 78 -16.38 9.40 -1.82
C LEU A 78 -17.09 8.22 -2.46
N TYR A 79 -17.16 7.11 -1.75
CA TYR A 79 -17.78 5.88 -2.19
C TYR A 79 -19.02 5.56 -1.34
N ASP A 80 -19.95 4.80 -1.93
CA ASP A 80 -20.98 4.08 -1.17
C ASP A 80 -20.44 2.75 -0.61
N ALA A 81 -21.26 2.03 0.15
CA ALA A 81 -20.91 0.73 0.73
C ALA A 81 -20.63 -0.37 -0.32
N LYS A 82 -21.02 -0.15 -1.59
CA LYS A 82 -20.78 -1.07 -2.71
C LYS A 82 -19.53 -0.69 -3.51
N GLY A 83 -18.85 0.40 -3.16
CA GLY A 83 -17.67 0.91 -3.85
C GLY A 83 -17.97 1.74 -5.10
N ASN A 84 -19.21 2.19 -5.29
CA ASN A 84 -19.53 3.15 -6.36
C ASN A 84 -19.14 4.55 -5.93
N ILE A 85 -18.60 5.34 -6.85
CA ILE A 85 -18.32 6.76 -6.60
C ILE A 85 -19.64 7.51 -6.48
N VAL A 86 -19.87 8.15 -5.33
CA VAL A 86 -21.06 8.97 -5.07
C VAL A 86 -20.72 10.45 -4.96
N GLY A 87 -19.44 10.81 -4.90
CA GLY A 87 -19.03 12.20 -4.84
C GLY A 87 -17.53 12.40 -4.91
N VAL A 88 -17.14 13.67 -4.94
CA VAL A 88 -15.76 14.13 -4.87
C VAL A 88 -15.69 15.26 -3.85
N PHE A 89 -14.68 15.24 -2.99
CA PHE A 89 -14.42 16.28 -2.02
C PHE A 89 -12.98 16.79 -2.13
N ASN A 90 -12.74 18.03 -1.68
CA ASN A 90 -11.40 18.59 -1.61
C ASN A 90 -10.77 18.31 -0.24
N TYR A 91 -9.69 17.53 -0.20
CA TYR A 91 -9.01 17.16 1.04
C TYR A 91 -8.40 18.35 1.77
N GLN A 92 -8.02 19.42 1.07
CA GLN A 92 -7.53 20.66 1.69
C GLN A 92 -8.58 21.38 2.53
N ARG A 93 -9.86 21.04 2.35
CA ARG A 93 -10.97 21.58 3.12
C ARG A 93 -11.35 20.70 4.31
N VAL A 94 -10.70 19.55 4.48
CA VAL A 94 -10.99 18.63 5.59
C VAL A 94 -10.25 19.10 6.84
N LEU A 95 -10.97 19.28 7.94
CA LEU A 95 -10.39 19.52 9.26
C LEU A 95 -9.90 18.21 9.87
N TYR A 96 -10.77 17.19 9.91
CA TYR A 96 -10.44 15.86 10.36
C TYR A 96 -11.42 14.83 9.80
N MET A 97 -11.04 13.56 9.88
CA MET A 97 -11.91 12.42 9.58
C MET A 97 -11.98 11.50 10.79
N THR A 98 -13.17 11.00 11.08
CA THR A 98 -13.41 10.01 12.14
C THR A 98 -13.79 8.70 11.50
N ILE A 99 -13.04 7.63 11.80
CA ILE A 99 -13.36 6.28 11.36
C ILE A 99 -14.60 5.83 12.15
N LEU A 100 -15.62 5.40 11.42
CA LEU A 100 -16.84 4.87 11.99
C LEU A 100 -16.81 3.34 11.95
N PRO A 101 -17.51 2.65 12.85
CA PRO A 101 -17.72 1.20 12.73
C PRO A 101 -18.41 0.89 11.39
N ALA A 102 -18.22 -0.34 10.90
CA ALA A 102 -18.96 -0.84 9.74
C ALA A 102 -20.47 -0.71 10.01
N GLU A 103 -21.26 -0.42 8.97
CA GLU A 103 -22.72 -0.45 9.12
C GLU A 103 -23.11 -1.88 9.45
N GLU A 104 -23.63 -2.09 10.66
CA GLU A 104 -24.28 -3.33 11.04
C GLU A 104 -25.47 -3.50 10.09
N GLY A 105 -25.35 -4.46 9.17
CA GLY A 105 -26.42 -4.79 8.23
C GLY A 105 -27.70 -5.09 9.02
N GLN A 106 -28.75 -4.32 8.74
CA GLN A 106 -30.13 -4.69 9.10
C GLN A 106 -30.61 -5.85 8.24
#